data_AF-A0A925WBG3-F1
#
_entry.id   AF-A0A925WBG3-F1
#
_cell.length_a   1.000
_cell.length_b   1.000
_cell.length_c   1.000
_cell.angle_alpha   90.00
_cell.angle_beta   90.00
_cell.angle_gamma   90.00
#
_symmetry.space_group_name_H-M   'P 1'
#
loop_
_entity.id
_entity.type
_entity.pdbx_description
1 polymer ?
#
loop_
_entity_poly.entity_id
_entity_poly.type
_entity_poly.pdbx_seq_one_letter_code
_entity_poly.pdbx_strand_id
1 'polypeptide(L)'
;GRAAGLRSGWLAALLAASMLLFAGAGLVGQPVAIVGVALFYGGYRAVLAVTDARLQDRIDSYSRATVTSVAGMGTDVATIGLYGLWALGGISAVAGLGLVLAVLLPVLLRVRR
;
A
#
# COMPACT_ATOMS: atom_id res chain seq x y z
N GLY A 1 -8.59 13.79 10.90
CA GLY A 1 -7.87 13.29 12.10
C GLY A 1 -6.36 13.47 11.96
N ARG A 2 -5.57 13.27 13.03
CA ARG A 2 -4.09 13.51 13.05
C ARG A 2 -3.32 12.85 11.91
N ALA A 3 -3.77 11.70 11.42
CA ALA A 3 -3.15 10.98 10.31
C ALA A 3 -3.26 11.70 8.95
N ALA A 4 -4.25 12.59 8.77
CA ALA A 4 -4.43 13.36 7.54
C ALA A 4 -3.25 14.32 7.27
N GLY A 5 -2.53 14.74 8.31
CA GLY A 5 -1.38 15.63 8.22
C GLY A 5 -0.03 14.96 7.93
N LEU A 6 0.02 13.62 7.82
CA LEU A 6 1.28 12.90 7.60
C LEU A 6 1.92 13.27 6.25
N ARG A 7 3.16 13.75 6.25
CA ARG A 7 3.83 14.12 4.99
C ARG A 7 3.92 12.90 4.07
N SER A 8 3.76 13.07 2.76
CA SER A 8 3.81 11.94 1.80
C SER A 8 5.10 11.13 1.88
N GLY A 9 6.22 11.78 2.25
CA GLY A 9 7.49 11.09 2.48
C GLY A 9 7.46 10.11 3.66
N TRP A 10 6.68 10.39 4.71
CA TRP A 10 6.51 9.47 5.83
C TRP A 10 5.72 8.22 5.43
N LEU A 11 4.68 8.38 4.62
CA LEU A 11 3.92 7.24 4.08
C LEU A 11 4.78 6.39 3.16
N ALA A 12 5.63 7.02 2.35
CA ALA A 12 6.60 6.34 1.49
C ALA A 12 7.62 5.54 2.31
N ALA A 13 8.19 6.16 3.35
CA ALA A 13 9.14 5.49 4.24
C ALA A 13 8.50 4.31 4.98
N LEU A 14 7.26 4.47 5.47
CA LEU A 14 6.52 3.39 6.12
C LEU A 14 6.26 2.22 5.16
N LEU A 15 5.81 2.50 3.93
CA LEU A 15 5.59 1.47 2.92
C LEU A 15 6.89 0.74 2.56
N ALA A 16 7.99 1.48 2.38
CA ALA A 16 9.29 0.89 2.11
C ALA A 16 9.75 -0.03 3.26
N ALA A 17 9.65 0.43 4.50
CA ALA A 17 9.97 -0.37 5.67
C ALA A 17 9.11 -1.64 5.76
N SER A 18 7.80 -1.54 5.51
CA SER A 18 6.90 -2.70 5.45
C SER A 18 7.34 -3.72 4.39
N MET A 19 7.75 -3.27 3.20
CA MET A 19 8.20 -4.17 2.13
C MET A 19 9.54 -4.83 2.43
N LEU A 20 10.44 -4.13 3.11
CA LEU A 20 11.69 -4.72 3.60
C LEU A 20 11.43 -5.78 4.68
N LEU A 21 10.49 -5.54 5.59
CA LEU A 21 10.06 -6.55 6.57
C LEU A 21 9.45 -7.77 5.90
N PHE A 22 8.64 -7.58 4.87
CA PHE A 22 8.07 -8.67 4.07
C PHE A 22 9.15 -9.50 3.37
N ALA A 23 10.10 -8.83 2.70
CA ALA A 23 11.22 -9.50 2.05
C ALA A 23 12.07 -10.27 3.06
N GLY A 24 12.40 -9.64 4.20
CA GLY A 24 13.19 -10.25 5.27
C GLY A 24 12.48 -11.43 5.95
N ALA A 25 11.15 -11.39 6.07
CA ALA A 25 10.37 -12.50 6.61
C ALA A 25 10.51 -13.78 5.76
N GLY A 26 10.77 -13.64 4.46
CA GLY A 26 11.06 -14.76 3.57
C GLY A 26 12.42 -15.45 3.79
N LEU A 27 13.31 -14.84 4.58
CA LEU A 27 14.67 -15.32 4.80
C LEU A 27 14.86 -15.97 6.19
N VAL A 28 13.85 -15.88 7.07
CA VAL A 28 13.94 -16.36 8.45
C VAL A 28 12.93 -17.47 8.70
N GLY A 29 13.26 -18.36 9.64
CA GLY A 29 12.35 -19.40 10.11
C GLY A 29 11.19 -18.84 10.96
N GLN A 30 10.20 -19.69 11.21
CA GLN A 30 9.16 -19.40 12.20
C GLN A 30 9.73 -19.53 13.62
N PRO A 31 9.34 -18.68 14.60
CA PRO A 31 8.18 -17.76 14.59
C PRO A 31 8.47 -16.32 14.13
N VAL A 32 9.74 -15.96 13.91
CA VAL A 32 10.15 -14.58 13.59
C VAL A 32 9.51 -14.08 12.28
N ALA A 33 9.36 -14.96 11.29
CA ALA A 33 8.68 -14.64 10.03
C ALA A 33 7.25 -14.13 10.24
N ILE A 34 6.51 -14.68 11.21
CA ILE A 34 5.11 -14.28 11.48
C ILE A 34 5.05 -12.84 11.98
N VAL A 35 5.96 -12.47 12.88
CA VAL A 35 6.04 -11.10 13.39
C VAL A 35 6.39 -10.12 12.27
N GLY A 36 7.34 -10.50 11.39
CA GLY A 36 7.68 -9.71 10.20
C GLY A 36 6.48 -9.47 9.28
N VAL A 37 5.72 -10.53 8.98
CA VAL A 37 4.48 -10.44 8.17
C VAL A 37 3.42 -9.57 8.86
N ALA A 38 3.24 -9.69 10.18
CA ALA A 38 2.28 -8.87 10.91
C ALA A 38 2.63 -7.37 10.86
N LEU A 39 3.91 -7.03 11.04
CA LEU A 39 4.39 -5.64 10.95
C LEU A 39 4.31 -5.08 9.52
N PHE A 40 4.68 -5.89 8.53
CA PHE A 40 4.43 -5.59 7.12
C PHE A 40 2.95 -5.26 6.89
N TYR A 41 2.05 -6.15 7.34
CA TYR A 41 0.61 -6.04 7.13
C TYR A 41 0.05 -4.77 7.76
N GLY A 42 0.39 -4.50 9.03
CA GLY A 42 -0.03 -3.31 9.73
C GLY A 42 0.46 -2.02 9.07
N GLY A 43 1.73 -1.98 8.65
CA GLY A 43 2.32 -0.80 8.04
C GLY A 43 1.72 -0.47 6.66
N TYR A 44 1.58 -1.45 5.76
CA TYR A 44 0.97 -1.17 4.45
C TYR A 44 -0.52 -0.82 4.60
N ARG A 45 -1.26 -1.47 5.51
CA ARG A 45 -2.68 -1.14 5.77
C ARG A 45 -2.85 0.27 6.31
N ALA A 46 -1.92 0.75 7.15
CA ALA A 46 -1.94 2.13 7.61
C ALA A 46 -1.73 3.14 6.47
N VAL A 47 -0.82 2.84 5.53
CA VAL A 47 -0.61 3.65 4.33
C VAL A 47 -1.86 3.68 3.45
N LEU A 48 -2.49 2.53 3.23
CA LEU A 48 -3.72 2.41 2.45
C LEU A 48 -4.85 3.23 3.09
N ALA A 49 -5.10 3.06 4.39
CA ALA A 49 -6.15 3.77 5.11
C ALA A 49 -6.01 5.30 5.03
N VAL A 50 -4.78 5.83 5.17
CA VAL A 50 -4.54 7.28 5.04
C VAL A 50 -4.72 7.75 3.59
N THR A 51 -4.32 6.94 2.61
CA THR A 51 -4.46 7.26 1.19
C THR A 51 -5.92 7.28 0.77
N ASP A 52 -6.71 6.30 1.20
CA ASP A 52 -8.14 6.21 0.93
C ASP A 52 -8.89 7.39 1.56
N ALA A 53 -8.59 7.73 2.82
CA ALA A 53 -9.19 8.88 3.48
C ALA A 53 -8.92 10.18 2.70
N ARG A 54 -7.70 10.37 2.21
CA ARG A 54 -7.33 11.53 1.38
C ARG A 54 -8.01 11.54 0.03
N LEU A 55 -8.21 10.37 -0.57
CA LEU A 55 -8.92 10.25 -1.83
C LEU A 55 -10.39 10.63 -1.62
N GLN A 56 -11.01 10.13 -0.56
CA GLN A 56 -12.39 10.46 -0.19
C GLN A 56 -12.57 11.96 0.09
N ASP A 57 -11.64 12.61 0.78
CA ASP A 57 -11.69 14.07 1.05
C ASP A 57 -11.66 14.91 -0.24
N ARG A 58 -11.16 14.37 -1.35
CA ARG A 58 -11.08 15.06 -2.65
C ARG A 58 -12.27 14.79 -3.57
N ILE A 59 -13.16 13.85 -3.22
CA ILE A 59 -14.29 13.50 -4.08
C ILE A 59 -15.50 14.34 -3.69
N ASP A 60 -16.10 14.97 -4.68
CA ASP A 60 -17.30 15.78 -4.55
C ASP A 60 -18.51 14.94 -4.11
N SER A 61 -19.39 15.50 -3.30
CA SER A 61 -20.44 14.73 -2.60
C SER A 61 -21.38 13.99 -3.57
N TYR A 62 -21.73 14.62 -4.70
CA TYR A 62 -22.67 14.07 -5.68
C TYR A 62 -22.14 12.84 -6.43
N SER A 63 -20.82 12.72 -6.62
CA SER A 63 -20.19 11.63 -7.37
C SER A 63 -19.52 10.58 -6.48
N ARG A 64 -19.57 10.77 -5.15
CA ARG A 64 -18.82 9.98 -4.16
C ARG A 64 -19.05 8.48 -4.31
N ALA A 65 -20.30 8.04 -4.34
CA ALA A 65 -20.64 6.62 -4.40
C ALA A 65 -20.07 5.94 -5.65
N THR A 66 -20.26 6.55 -6.82
CA THR A 66 -19.77 6.02 -8.11
C THR A 66 -18.25 5.97 -8.15
N VAL A 67 -17.57 7.04 -7.72
CA VAL A 67 -16.11 7.09 -7.73
C VAL A 67 -15.51 6.08 -6.74
N THR A 68 -16.10 5.93 -5.55
CA THR A 68 -15.64 4.92 -4.58
C THR A 68 -15.89 3.51 -5.09
N SER A 69 -16.98 3.26 -5.82
CA SER A 69 -17.25 1.95 -6.43
C SER A 69 -16.23 1.61 -7.52
N VAL A 70 -15.93 2.56 -8.41
CA VAL A 70 -14.90 2.38 -9.45
C VAL A 70 -13.51 2.22 -8.83
N ALA A 71 -13.19 2.97 -7.77
CA ALA A 71 -11.94 2.80 -7.04
C ALA A 71 -11.83 1.42 -6.38
N GLY A 72 -12.94 0.92 -5.82
CA GLY A 72 -13.04 -0.45 -5.29
C GLY A 72 -12.78 -1.50 -6.39
N MET A 73 -13.45 -1.39 -7.53
CA MET A 73 -13.25 -2.28 -8.67
C MET A 73 -11.79 -2.26 -9.17
N GLY A 74 -11.18 -1.08 -9.26
CA GLY A 74 -9.76 -0.96 -9.62
C GLY A 74 -8.83 -1.61 -8.59
N THR A 75 -9.18 -1.54 -7.31
CA THR A 75 -8.45 -2.22 -6.22
C THR A 75 -8.57 -3.73 -6.34
N ASP A 76 -9.74 -4.26 -6.69
CA ASP A 76 -9.94 -5.70 -6.89
C ASP A 76 -9.11 -6.21 -8.07
N VAL A 77 -9.11 -5.48 -9.20
CA VAL A 77 -8.28 -5.80 -10.37
C VAL A 77 -6.79 -5.78 -10.01
N ALA A 78 -6.33 -4.74 -9.29
CA ALA A 78 -4.95 -4.65 -8.83
C ALA A 78 -4.58 -5.81 -7.89
N THR A 79 -5.51 -6.25 -7.05
CA THR A 79 -5.32 -7.39 -6.12
C THR A 79 -5.17 -8.70 -6.88
N ILE A 80 -5.99 -8.93 -7.92
CA ILE A 80 -5.84 -10.11 -8.80
C ILE A 80 -4.46 -10.07 -9.48
N GLY A 81 -4.04 -8.90 -9.98
CA GLY A 81 -2.71 -8.71 -10.56
C GLY A 81 -1.58 -9.01 -9.57
N LEU A 82 -1.73 -8.59 -8.30
CA LEU A 82 -0.78 -8.88 -7.23
C LEU A 82 -0.69 -10.38 -6.94
N TYR A 83 -1.80 -11.11 -6.94
CA TYR A 83 -1.79 -12.57 -6.80
C TYR A 83 -1.15 -13.26 -8.01
N GLY A 84 -1.38 -12.77 -9.23
CA GLY A 84 -0.67 -13.24 -10.41
C GLY A 84 0.83 -13.03 -10.30
N LEU A 85 1.26 -11.84 -9.87
CA LEU A 85 2.67 -11.54 -9.63
C LEU A 85 3.29 -12.43 -8.56
N TRP A 86 2.56 -12.68 -7.47
CA TRP A 86 2.96 -13.62 -6.42
C TRP A 86 3.11 -15.04 -6.95
N ALA A 87 2.16 -15.54 -7.75
CA ALA A 87 2.22 -16.88 -8.30
C ALA A 87 3.44 -17.08 -9.23
N LEU A 88 3.83 -16.04 -9.96
CA LEU A 88 4.93 -16.09 -10.92
C LEU A 88 6.30 -15.79 -10.33
N GLY A 89 6.38 -14.90 -9.32
CA GLY A 89 7.64 -14.36 -8.82
C GLY A 89 7.79 -14.33 -7.30
N GLY A 90 6.77 -14.77 -6.56
CA GLY A 90 6.82 -14.92 -5.10
C GLY A 90 7.20 -13.65 -4.36
N ILE A 91 7.99 -13.83 -3.29
CA ILE A 91 8.39 -12.77 -2.35
C ILE A 91 9.17 -11.66 -3.03
N SER A 92 10.14 -12.00 -3.90
CA SER A 92 11.02 -11.01 -4.53
C SER A 92 10.25 -10.08 -5.47
N ALA A 93 9.33 -10.63 -6.27
CA ALA A 93 8.52 -9.83 -7.19
C ALA A 93 7.56 -8.88 -6.45
N VAL A 94 6.87 -9.37 -5.41
CA VAL A 94 5.95 -8.56 -4.62
C VAL A 94 6.68 -7.49 -3.81
N ALA A 95 7.78 -7.84 -3.15
CA ALA A 95 8.60 -6.87 -2.43
C ALA A 95 9.16 -5.79 -3.37
N GLY A 96 9.65 -6.19 -4.54
CA GLY A 96 10.16 -5.28 -5.57
C GLY A 96 9.09 -4.29 -6.04
N LEU A 97 7.90 -4.77 -6.39
CA LEU A 97 6.77 -3.90 -6.76
C LEU A 97 6.42 -2.93 -5.63
N GLY A 98 6.33 -3.42 -4.39
CA GLY A 98 6.03 -2.59 -3.23
C GLY A 98 7.06 -1.49 -2.99
N LEU A 99 8.35 -1.78 -3.19
CA LEU A 99 9.42 -0.78 -3.09
C LEU A 99 9.33 0.27 -4.21
N VAL A 100 9.03 -0.14 -5.44
CA VAL A 100 8.76 0.79 -6.55
C VAL A 100 7.59 1.71 -6.21
N LEU A 101 6.48 1.14 -5.69
CA LEU A 101 5.33 1.92 -5.25
C LEU A 101 5.68 2.88 -4.10
N ALA A 102 6.54 2.48 -3.16
CA ALA A 102 7.01 3.36 -2.09
C ALA A 102 7.78 4.57 -2.64
N VAL A 103 8.64 4.37 -3.65
CA VAL A 103 9.36 5.46 -4.34
C VAL A 103 8.40 6.38 -5.10
N LEU A 104 7.40 5.82 -5.77
CA LEU A 104 6.43 6.59 -6.55
C LEU A 104 5.36 7.29 -5.70
N LEU A 105 5.13 6.82 -4.47
CA LEU A 105 4.05 7.29 -3.58
C LEU A 105 4.03 8.83 -3.41
N PRO A 106 5.16 9.53 -3.14
CA PRO A 106 5.13 10.97 -2.98
C PRO A 106 4.73 11.71 -4.26
N VAL A 107 5.10 11.19 -5.43
CA VAL A 107 4.73 11.76 -6.73
C VAL A 107 3.25 11.53 -6.99
N LEU A 108 2.76 10.30 -6.82
CA LEU A 108 1.35 9.93 -6.99
C LEU A 108 0.42 10.79 -6.13
N LEU A 109 0.82 11.08 -4.89
CA LEU A 109 0.04 11.92 -3.97
C LEU A 109 0.10 13.43 -4.30
N ARG A 110 1.10 13.87 -5.08
CA ARG A 110 1.27 15.28 -5.52
C ARG A 110 0.50 15.61 -6.80
N VAL A 111 0.30 14.66 -7.71
CA VAL A 111 -0.24 14.87 -9.08
C VAL A 111 -1.68 15.42 -9.12
N ARG A 112 -2.35 15.64 -7.99
CA ARG A 112 -3.68 16.26 -7.92
C ARG A 112 -3.76 17.33 -6.83
N ARG A 113 -2.98 18.40 -6.96
CA ARG A 113 -3.30 19.70 -6.36
C ARG A 113 -3.77 20.64 -7.46
#